data_AF-A0A538T0A7-F1
#
_entry.id   AF-A0A538T0A7-F1
#
_cell.length_a   1.000
_cell.length_b   1.000
_cell.length_c   1.000
_cell.angle_alpha   90.00
_cell.angle_beta   90.00
_cell.angle_gamma   90.00
#
_symmetry.space_group_name_H-M   'P 1'
#
loop_
_entity.id
_entity.type
_entity.pdbx_description
1 polymer ?
#
loop_
_entity_poly.entity_id
_entity_poly.type
_entity_poly.pdbx_seq_one_letter_code
_entity_poly.pdbx_strand_id
1 'polypeptide(L)' 'MSDEKGVLRSSNIPNKYELIVVAAKEARRLNELSRQTGLSLGAKVTNVALEEALKGNVLYRYRAETEELNPETPESTEE' A
#
# COMPACT_ATOMS: atom_id res chain seq x y z
N MET A 1 15.53 19.86 -3.33
CA MET A 1 14.42 19.17 -2.64
C MET A 1 14.71 17.69 -2.75
N SER A 2 14.90 17.03 -1.63
CA SER A 2 15.51 15.71 -1.56
C SER A 2 14.64 14.65 -2.23
N ASP A 3 15.07 14.17 -3.39
CA ASP A 3 14.71 12.85 -3.88
C ASP A 3 15.21 11.83 -2.85
N GLU A 4 14.33 11.40 -1.94
CA GLU A 4 14.53 10.16 -1.19
C GLU A 4 14.68 9.05 -2.23
N LYS A 5 15.94 8.70 -2.53
CA LYS A 5 16.35 7.83 -3.62
C LYS A 5 15.41 6.61 -3.73
N GLY A 6 14.54 6.62 -4.75
CA GLY A 6 13.69 5.48 -5.12
C GLY A 6 12.22 5.55 -4.69
N VAL A 7 11.74 6.63 -4.06
CA VAL A 7 10.30 6.84 -3.85
C VAL A 7 9.64 7.39 -5.12
N LEU A 8 8.58 6.73 -5.55
CA LEU A 8 7.82 7.00 -6.77
C LEU A 8 6.35 7.29 -6.43
N ARG A 9 5.67 8.06 -7.28
CA ARG A 9 4.21 8.21 -7.23
C ARG A 9 3.54 7.08 -7.99
N SER A 10 2.38 6.63 -7.51
CA SER A 10 1.61 5.55 -8.13
C SER A 10 1.19 5.81 -9.58
N SER A 11 1.20 7.07 -10.03
CA SER A 11 1.02 7.45 -11.43
C SER A 11 2.10 6.90 -12.37
N ASN A 12 3.27 6.53 -11.83
CA ASN A 12 4.41 6.01 -12.58
C ASN A 12 4.42 4.48 -12.66
N ILE A 13 3.41 3.80 -12.12
CA ILE A 13 3.36 2.34 -12.10
C ILE A 13 3.13 1.82 -13.53
N PRO A 14 4.00 0.95 -14.05
CA PRO A 14 3.99 0.56 -15.46
C PRO A 14 2.87 -0.40 -15.84
N ASN A 15 2.28 -1.13 -14.88
CA ASN A 15 1.26 -2.13 -15.16
C ASN A 15 0.18 -2.24 -14.08
N LYS A 16 -0.98 -2.77 -14.48
CA LYS A 16 -2.15 -2.92 -13.59
C LYS A 16 -1.91 -3.83 -12.39
N TYR A 17 -1.01 -4.82 -12.47
CA TYR A 17 -0.79 -5.76 -11.38
C TYR A 17 -0.03 -5.10 -10.23
N GLU A 18 1.03 -4.36 -10.55
CA GLU A 18 1.76 -3.55 -9.57
C GLU A 18 0.88 -2.49 -8.93
N LEU A 19 -0.02 -1.88 -9.71
CA LEU A 19 -0.97 -0.89 -9.21
C LEU A 19 -1.86 -1.50 -8.13
N ILE A 20 -2.36 -2.71 -8.37
CA ILE A 20 -3.18 -3.44 -7.40
C ILE A 20 -2.38 -3.81 -6.15
N VAL A 21 -1.10 -4.18 -6.27
CA VAL A 21 -0.23 -4.44 -5.12
C VAL A 21 -0.06 -3.18 -4.27
N VAL A 22 0.21 -2.04 -4.90
CA VAL A 22 0.36 -0.75 -4.20
C VAL A 22 -0.96 -0.33 -3.54
N ALA A 23 -2.08 -0.40 -4.26
CA ALA A 23 -3.41 -0.08 -3.71
C ALA A 23 -3.79 -1.01 -2.54
N ALA A 24 -3.47 -2.30 -2.61
CA ALA A 24 -3.74 -3.24 -1.53
C ALA A 24 -2.92 -2.93 -0.26
N LYS A 25 -1.64 -2.56 -0.42
CA LYS A 25 -0.79 -2.12 0.70
C LYS A 25 -1.32 -0.82 1.32
N GLU A 26 -1.75 0.12 0.49
CA GLU A 26 -2.34 1.38 0.96
C GLU A 26 -3.66 1.13 1.69
N ALA A 27 -4.51 0.21 1.21
CA ALA A 27 -5.73 -0.17 1.91
C ALA A 27 -5.45 -0.76 3.30
N ARG A 28 -4.39 -1.55 3.47
CA ARG A 28 -3.96 -2.06 4.78
C ARG A 28 -3.53 -0.92 5.70
N ARG A 29 -2.71 0.00 5.20
CA ARG A 29 -2.27 1.20 5.93
C ARG A 29 -3.45 2.06 6.38
N LEU A 30 -4.41 2.31 5.49
CA LEU A 30 -5.62 3.08 5.79
C LEU A 30 -6.50 2.37 6.85
N ASN A 31 -6.61 1.05 6.78
CA ASN A 31 -7.37 0.27 7.76
C ASN A 31 -6.70 0.30 9.15
N GLU A 32 -5.37 0.17 9.21
CA GLU A 32 -4.61 0.33 10.45
C GLU A 32 -4.78 1.72 11.05
N LEU A 33 -4.66 2.76 10.22
CA LEU A 33 -4.85 4.14 10.65
C LEU A 33 -6.27 4.40 11.16
N SER A 34 -7.29 3.84 10.48
CA SER A 34 -8.69 3.93 10.89
C SER A 34 -8.90 3.29 12.27
N ARG A 35 -8.31 2.12 12.52
CA ARG A 35 -8.37 1.45 13.83
C ARG A 35 -7.66 2.26 14.94
N GLN A 36 -6.50 2.85 14.64
CA GLN A 36 -5.73 3.62 15.62
C GLN A 36 -6.40 4.95 15.99
N THR A 37 -7.04 5.61 15.03
CA THR A 37 -7.63 6.95 15.21
C THR A 37 -9.12 6.92 15.55
N GLY A 38 -9.80 5.79 15.32
CA GLY A 38 -11.26 5.70 15.40
C GLY A 38 -11.99 6.45 14.27
N LEU A 39 -11.26 6.99 13.30
CA LEU A 39 -11.82 7.75 12.18
C LEU A 39 -12.22 6.82 11.05
N SER A 40 -13.46 6.96 10.56
CA SER A 40 -13.94 6.29 9.37
C SER A 40 -13.71 7.15 8.13
N LEU A 41 -13.25 6.52 7.04
CA LEU A 41 -13.03 7.19 5.74
C LEU A 41 -14.32 7.41 4.94
N GLY A 42 -15.48 7.00 5.47
CA GLY A 42 -16.78 7.18 4.79
C GLY A 42 -17.01 6.28 3.57
N ALA A 43 -16.03 5.46 3.19
CA ALA A 43 -16.10 4.47 2.12
C ALA A 43 -15.27 3.24 2.47
N LYS A 44 -15.41 2.16 1.68
CA LYS A 44 -14.56 0.97 1.83
C LYS A 44 -13.10 1.34 1.59
N VAL A 45 -12.21 0.94 2.49
CA VAL A 45 -10.76 1.26 2.43
C VAL A 45 -10.12 0.86 1.10
N THR A 46 -10.59 -0.23 0.50
CA THR A 46 -10.14 -0.70 -0.82
C THR A 46 -10.51 0.25 -1.95
N ASN A 47 -11.71 0.83 -1.92
CA ASN A 47 -12.13 1.81 -2.92
C ASN A 47 -11.31 3.09 -2.80
N VAL A 48 -11.16 3.60 -1.57
CA VAL A 48 -10.37 4.80 -1.29
C VAL A 48 -8.92 4.61 -1.76
N ALA A 49 -8.29 3.50 -1.37
CA ALA A 49 -6.90 3.22 -1.76
C ALA A 49 -6.73 3.08 -3.27
N LEU A 50 -7.68 2.42 -3.96
CA LEU A 50 -7.63 2.27 -5.41
C LEU A 50 -7.80 3.62 -6.13
N GLU A 51 -8.75 4.45 -5.70
CA GLU A 51 -8.95 5.79 -6.27
C GLU A 51 -7.71 6.67 -6.08
N GLU A 52 -7.12 6.67 -4.89
CA GLU A 52 -5.92 7.46 -4.61
C GLU A 52 -4.70 6.95 -5.39
N ALA A 53 -4.58 5.62 -5.54
CA ALA A 53 -3.53 5.03 -6.37
C ALA A 53 -3.69 5.43 -7.84
N LEU A 54 -4.90 5.41 -8.38
CA LEU A 54 -5.21 5.84 -9.75
C LEU A 54 -4.96 7.34 -9.98
N LYS A 55 -5.20 8.19 -8.96
CA LYS A 55 -4.89 9.63 -9.02
C LYS A 55 -3.40 9.94 -8.91
N GLY A 56 -2.54 8.97 -8.58
CA GLY A 56 -1.11 9.20 -8.37
C GLY A 56 -0.75 9.73 -6.98
N ASN A 57 -1.68 9.64 -6.02
CA ASN A 57 -1.53 10.21 -4.67
C ASN A 57 -0.83 9.26 -3.69
N VAL A 58 -0.56 8.02 -4.10
CA VAL A 58 0.11 7.03 -3.24
C VAL A 58 1.61 7.00 -3.58
N LEU A 59 2.44 7.11 -2.54
CA LEU A 59 3.89 6.94 -2.65
C LEU A 59 4.26 5.47 -2.47
N TYR A 60 5.16 4.99 -3.31
CA TYR A 60 5.68 3.62 -3.23
C TYR A 60 7.17 3.59 -3.56
N ARG A 61 7.84 2.49 -3.19
CA ARG A 61 9.20 2.19 -3.63
C ARG A 61 9.30 0.72 -3.94
N TYR A 62 10.17 0.37 -4.89
CA TYR A 62 10.54 -1.04 -5.06
C TYR A 62 11.36 -1.49 -3.87
N ARG A 63 11.17 -2.76 -3.53
CA ARG A 63 11.99 -3.45 -2.54
C ARG A 63 13.39 -3.62 -3.10
N ALA A 64 14.43 -3.34 -2.31
CA ALA A 64 15.79 -3.67 -2.71
C ALA A 64 16.00 -5.20 -2.65
N GLU A 65 16.81 -5.76 -3.54
CA GLU A 65 17.12 -7.20 -3.58
C GLU A 65 17.72 -7.73 -2.26
N THR A 66 18.36 -6.87 -1.48
CA THR A 66 18.95 -7.19 -0.17
C THR A 66 17.95 -7.24 0.98
N GLU A 67 16.71 -6.81 0.78
CA GLU A 67 15.65 -7.02 1.76
C GLU A 67 15.09 -8.43 1.59
N GLU A 68 15.78 -9.42 2.15
CA GLU A 68 15.30 -10.81 2.21
C GLU A 68 13.84 -10.83 2.73
N LEU A 69 13.03 -11.71 2.15
CA LEU A 69 11.70 -12.04 2.67
C LEU A 69 11.92 -12.58 4.09
N ASN A 70 11.55 -11.81 5.11
CA ASN A 70 11.23 -12.40 6.40
C ASN A 70 9.79 -12.90 6.23
N PRO A 71 9.56 -14.21 6.02
CA PRO A 71 8.21 -14.72 6.00
C PRO A 71 7.74 -14.69 7.46
N GLU A 72 7.09 -13.61 7.87
CA GLU A 72 6.21 -13.73 9.03
C GLU A 72 5.08 -14.66 8.59
N THR A 73 5.24 -15.91 8.98
CA THR A 73 4.29 -17.00 8.85
C THR A 73 2.92 -16.49 9.29
N PRO A 74 1.88 -16.55 8.44
CA PRO A 74 0.53 -16.42 8.97
C PRO A 74 0.34 -17.60 9.92
N GLU A 75 0.29 -17.29 11.21
CA GLU A 75 -0.10 -18.24 12.25
C GLU A 75 -1.42 -18.86 11.81
N SER A 76 -1.37 -20.18 11.69
CA SER A 76 -2.41 -21.14 11.33
C SER A 76 -3.85 -20.67 11.54
N THR A 77 -4.64 -20.70 10.47
CA THR A 77 -6.05 -21.08 10.57
C THR A 77 -6.10 -22.49 11.15
N GLU A 78 -6.51 -22.61 12.41
CA GLU A 78 -7.18 -23.80 12.93
C GLU A 78 -8.57 -23.39 13.42
N GLU A 79 -9.53 -24.27 13.13
CA GLU A 79 -10.99 -24.14 13.21
C GLU A 79 -11.55 -23.86 14.61
#